data_AF-A0A087UUD4-F1
#
_entry.id   AF-A0A087UUD4-F1
#
_cell.length_a   1.000
_cell.length_b   1.000
_cell.length_c   1.000
_cell.angle_alpha   90.00
_cell.angle_beta   90.00
_cell.angle_gamma   90.00
#
_symmetry.space_group_name_H-M   'P 1'
#
loop_
_entity.id
_entity.type
_entity.pdbx_description
1 polymer ?
#
loop_
_entity_poly.entity_id
_entity_poly.type
_entity_poly.pdbx_seq_one_letter_code
_entity_poly.pdbx_strand_id
1 'polypeptide(L)'
;MKHISSLSDPKLVSSDSEHVSPWWASVREALLKATGNVAAYIGAVVARSVSVIMAASFSVEHRKASGDKKNCNDKDNEESGESDWESVSLDLEHWNLLVKQLEDILMLNILLKSQPYGKAVVKDVNISIETLLNGGQGSVTDLVAVWAVSVGLEPEVLSSFLSAEDTDDISVPQKFLDDKSDSRSLNIVKGLLNEVRKKFPHSLNHD
;
A
#
# COMPACT_ATOMS: atom_id res chain seq x y z
N MET A 1 12.27 -4.11 -9.03
CA MET A 1 11.19 -3.81 -8.07
C MET A 1 9.88 -3.84 -8.81
N LYS A 2 9.07 -4.89 -8.60
CA LYS A 2 7.76 -4.98 -9.23
C LYS A 2 6.81 -4.03 -8.50
N HIS A 3 6.30 -3.06 -9.25
CA HIS A 3 5.21 -2.21 -8.78
C HIS A 3 3.93 -3.04 -8.68
N ILE A 4 2.98 -2.58 -7.88
CA ILE A 4 1.60 -3.11 -7.81
C ILE A 4 0.95 -3.14 -9.21
N SER A 5 1.53 -2.44 -10.19
CA SER A 5 1.25 -2.45 -11.64
C SER A 5 1.42 -3.79 -12.36
N SER A 6 1.82 -4.88 -11.70
CA SER A 6 1.88 -6.23 -12.31
C SER A 6 0.67 -7.07 -11.91
N LEU A 7 -0.53 -6.50 -12.01
CA LEU A 7 -1.81 -7.16 -11.80
C LEU A 7 -2.14 -8.04 -13.01
N SER A 8 -1.53 -9.22 -13.08
CA SER A 8 -1.96 -10.25 -14.04
C SER A 8 -1.96 -11.66 -13.46
N ASP A 9 -1.77 -11.86 -12.15
CA ASP A 9 -1.99 -13.20 -11.61
C ASP A 9 -2.39 -13.21 -10.12
N PRO A 10 -3.63 -13.61 -9.77
CA PRO A 10 -4.00 -13.93 -8.40
C PRO A 10 -3.21 -15.12 -7.83
N LYS A 11 -2.48 -15.86 -8.68
CA LYS A 11 -1.56 -16.93 -8.30
C LYS A 11 -0.21 -16.45 -7.77
N LEU A 12 0.14 -15.17 -7.90
CA LEU A 12 1.38 -14.65 -7.28
C LEU A 12 1.23 -14.37 -5.79
N VAL A 13 0.00 -14.38 -5.26
CA VAL A 13 -0.29 -14.26 -3.82
C VAL A 13 -0.63 -15.62 -3.19
N SER A 14 -0.87 -16.65 -4.00
CA SER A 14 -1.17 -18.01 -3.54
C SER A 14 -0.30 -19.06 -4.25
N SER A 15 0.73 -19.49 -3.52
CA SER A 15 1.40 -20.81 -3.58
C SER A 15 2.20 -21.12 -4.87
N ASP A 16 3.46 -21.53 -4.86
CA ASP A 16 4.17 -22.42 -3.95
C ASP A 16 5.62 -21.94 -3.73
N SER A 17 6.03 -21.66 -2.49
CA SER A 17 7.44 -21.70 -2.12
C SER A 17 7.57 -22.34 -0.74
N GLU A 18 8.26 -23.47 -0.69
CA GLU A 18 8.30 -24.41 0.44
C GLU A 18 8.98 -23.84 1.71
N HIS A 19 9.26 -22.54 1.78
CA HIS A 19 10.14 -21.95 2.78
C HIS A 19 9.57 -20.72 3.52
N VAL A 20 8.28 -20.39 3.36
CA VAL A 20 7.65 -19.29 4.10
C VAL A 20 6.76 -19.82 5.22
N SER A 21 6.88 -19.28 6.43
CA SER A 21 6.06 -19.68 7.57
C SER A 21 4.55 -19.56 7.25
N PRO A 22 3.77 -20.64 7.36
CA PRO A 22 2.32 -20.61 7.13
C PRO A 22 1.58 -19.63 8.04
N TRP A 23 2.12 -19.40 9.24
CA TRP A 23 1.57 -18.44 10.17
C TRP A 23 1.75 -17.00 9.65
N TRP A 24 2.94 -16.64 9.15
CA TRP A 24 3.16 -15.32 8.56
C TRP A 24 2.35 -15.10 7.29
N ALA A 25 2.15 -16.15 6.48
CA ALA A 25 1.23 -16.10 5.34
C ALA A 25 -0.21 -15.77 5.79
N SER A 26 -0.70 -16.44 6.84
CA SER A 26 -2.04 -16.18 7.40
C SER A 26 -2.18 -14.76 7.95
N VAL A 27 -1.14 -14.23 8.61
CA VAL A 27 -1.12 -12.85 9.10
C VAL A 27 -1.21 -11.86 7.94
N ARG A 28 -0.42 -12.05 6.86
CA ARG A 28 -0.49 -11.20 5.67
C ARG A 28 -1.86 -11.24 5.02
N GLU A 29 -2.46 -12.41 4.89
CA GLU A 29 -3.81 -12.57 4.35
C GLU A 29 -4.85 -11.80 5.19
N ALA A 30 -4.79 -11.93 6.52
CA ALA A 30 -5.70 -11.20 7.41
C ALA A 30 -5.56 -9.67 7.27
N LEU A 31 -4.32 -9.17 7.15
CA LEU A 31 -4.04 -7.74 6.96
C LEU A 31 -4.50 -7.24 5.58
N LEU A 32 -4.37 -8.06 4.55
CA LEU A 32 -4.83 -7.75 3.18
C LEU A 32 -6.37 -7.63 3.10
N LYS A 33 -7.09 -8.39 3.92
CA LYS A 33 -8.56 -8.39 4.00
C LYS A 33 -9.12 -7.32 4.94
N ALA A 34 -8.29 -6.78 5.83
CA ALA A 34 -8.72 -5.81 6.83
C ALA A 34 -9.17 -4.48 6.20
N THR A 35 -10.34 -3.99 6.61
CA THR A 35 -10.88 -2.68 6.20
C THR A 35 -10.41 -1.53 7.09
N GLY A 36 -9.88 -1.85 8.27
CA GLY A 36 -9.24 -0.90 9.18
C GLY A 36 -7.85 -0.51 8.70
N ASN A 37 -7.74 0.30 7.64
CA ASN A 37 -6.49 0.60 6.93
C ASN A 37 -5.32 1.05 7.83
N VAL A 38 -5.59 1.92 8.82
CA VAL A 38 -4.56 2.37 9.78
C VAL A 38 -4.06 1.21 10.65
N ALA A 39 -4.98 0.42 11.19
CA ALA A 39 -4.64 -0.72 12.05
C ALA A 39 -3.92 -1.81 11.26
N ALA A 40 -4.35 -2.07 10.02
CA ALA A 40 -3.70 -3.00 9.11
C ALA A 40 -2.27 -2.55 8.78
N TYR A 41 -2.07 -1.27 8.45
CA TYR A 41 -0.75 -0.71 8.16
C TYR A 41 0.21 -0.84 9.36
N ILE A 42 -0.23 -0.41 10.54
CA ILE A 42 0.57 -0.53 11.78
C ILE A 42 0.86 -2.00 12.08
N GLY A 43 -0.15 -2.86 11.95
CA GLY A 43 -0.02 -4.31 12.13
C GLY A 43 1.01 -4.93 11.20
N ALA A 44 1.03 -4.55 9.92
CA ALA A 44 2.00 -5.01 8.94
C ALA A 44 3.43 -4.56 9.27
N VAL A 45 3.62 -3.30 9.67
CA VAL A 45 4.94 -2.77 10.06
C VAL A 45 5.48 -3.48 11.30
N VAL A 46 4.63 -3.71 12.31
CA VAL A 46 4.99 -4.45 13.52
C VAL A 46 5.30 -5.91 13.19
N ALA A 47 4.44 -6.59 12.43
CA ALA A 47 4.63 -7.97 12.01
C ALA A 47 5.94 -8.17 11.24
N ARG A 48 6.23 -7.29 10.27
CA ARG A 48 7.50 -7.25 9.54
C ARG A 48 8.70 -7.06 10.47
N SER A 49 8.58 -6.18 11.46
CA SER A 49 9.68 -5.93 12.41
C SER A 49 9.97 -7.19 13.24
N VAL A 50 8.91 -7.86 13.70
CA VAL A 50 9.03 -9.11 14.46
C VAL A 50 9.59 -10.24 13.58
N SER A 51 9.15 -10.37 12.32
CA SER A 51 9.67 -11.40 11.42
C SER A 51 11.17 -11.23 11.15
N VAL A 52 11.64 -9.99 10.95
CA VAL A 52 13.07 -9.67 10.77
C VAL A 52 13.88 -10.00 12.03
N ILE A 53 13.40 -9.61 13.21
CA ILE A 53 14.07 -9.93 14.48
C ILE A 53 14.17 -11.45 14.67
N MET A 54 13.10 -12.17 14.35
CA MET A 54 13.03 -13.62 14.50
C MET A 54 13.98 -14.34 13.54
N ALA A 55 14.01 -13.93 12.26
CA ALA A 55 14.96 -14.46 11.28
C ALA A 55 16.43 -14.20 11.68
N ALA A 56 16.73 -13.03 12.25
CA ALA A 56 18.07 -12.70 12.73
C ALA A 56 18.48 -13.55 13.95
N SER A 57 17.56 -13.81 14.88
CA SER A 57 17.80 -14.66 16.06
C SER A 57 18.14 -16.10 15.68
N PHE A 58 17.36 -16.71 14.77
CA PHE A 58 17.64 -18.07 14.29
C PHE A 58 18.99 -18.18 13.57
N SER A 59 19.36 -17.17 12.77
CA SER A 59 20.67 -17.10 12.10
C SER A 59 21.86 -17.01 13.05
N VAL A 60 21.67 -16.48 14.27
CA VAL A 60 22.71 -16.40 15.31
C VAL A 60 22.86 -17.73 16.05
N GLU A 61 21.75 -18.41 16.32
CA GLU A 61 21.75 -19.72 16.97
C GLU A 61 22.38 -20.81 16.09
N HIS A 62 22.09 -20.81 14.78
CA HIS A 62 22.67 -21.77 13.84
C HIS A 62 24.20 -21.62 13.71
N ARG A 63 24.72 -20.38 13.79
CA ARG A 63 26.17 -20.10 13.79
C ARG A 63 26.86 -20.51 15.10
N LYS A 64 26.18 -20.39 16.24
CA LYS A 64 26.72 -20.84 17.54
C LYS A 64 26.74 -22.37 17.66
N ALA A 65 25.73 -23.05 17.12
CA ALA A 65 25.65 -24.51 17.12
C ALA A 65 26.64 -25.16 16.13
N SER A 66 26.97 -24.48 15.03
CA SER A 66 27.92 -24.96 14.01
C SER A 66 29.40 -24.66 14.34
N GLY A 67 29.67 -23.93 15.43
CA GLY A 67 31.00 -23.44 15.80
C GLY A 67 31.97 -24.45 16.43
N ASP A 68 31.59 -25.73 16.61
CA ASP A 68 32.39 -26.68 17.42
C ASP A 68 32.61 -28.08 16.81
N LYS A 69 32.46 -28.25 15.49
CA LYS A 69 32.88 -29.49 14.80
C LYS A 69 33.81 -29.22 13.63
N LYS A 70 35.09 -29.04 13.96
CA LYS A 70 36.20 -29.33 13.05
C LYS A 70 36.34 -30.85 12.90
N ASN A 71 35.61 -31.46 11.96
CA ASN A 71 36.13 -32.48 11.03
C ASN A 71 35.04 -32.93 10.03
N CYS A 72 35.53 -33.53 8.95
CA CYS A 72 34.90 -34.32 7.89
C CYS A 72 34.04 -33.64 6.81
N ASN A 73 34.38 -34.05 5.59
CA ASN A 73 33.81 -33.66 4.30
C ASN A 73 32.30 -33.89 4.25
N ASP A 74 31.54 -32.86 3.89
CA ASP A 74 30.25 -33.03 3.23
C ASP A 74 30.03 -31.87 2.26
N LYS A 75 29.85 -32.22 0.98
CA LYS A 75 29.51 -31.29 -0.11
C LYS A 75 28.00 -31.02 -0.19
N ASP A 76 27.23 -31.54 0.77
CA ASP A 76 25.76 -31.51 0.76
C ASP A 76 25.19 -30.44 1.71
N ASN A 77 26.03 -29.62 2.35
CA ASN A 77 25.62 -28.64 3.37
C ASN A 77 25.66 -27.17 2.90
N GLU A 78 26.07 -26.90 1.65
CA GLU A 78 26.04 -25.55 1.07
C GLU A 78 24.63 -25.17 0.58
N GLU A 79 23.84 -26.13 0.10
CA GLU A 79 22.49 -25.91 -0.44
C GLU A 79 21.46 -25.50 0.64
N SER A 80 21.60 -26.03 1.87
CA SER A 80 20.69 -25.69 2.99
C SER A 80 20.87 -24.25 3.49
N GLY A 81 22.11 -23.73 3.48
CA GLY A 81 22.38 -22.35 3.92
C GLY A 81 21.90 -21.30 2.92
N GLU A 82 22.02 -21.57 1.62
CA GLU A 82 21.54 -20.66 0.57
C GLU A 82 20.01 -20.57 0.53
N SER A 83 19.32 -21.71 0.71
CA SER A 83 17.85 -21.78 0.79
C SER A 83 17.29 -20.98 1.97
N ASP A 84 17.95 -21.01 3.14
CA ASP A 84 17.54 -20.23 4.30
C ASP A 84 17.64 -18.71 4.06
N TRP A 85 18.72 -18.22 3.45
CA TRP A 85 18.87 -16.80 3.12
C TRP A 85 17.92 -16.34 2.02
N GLU A 86 17.63 -17.20 1.05
CA GLU A 86 16.62 -16.94 0.01
C GLU A 86 15.22 -16.80 0.63
N SER A 87 14.85 -17.70 1.54
CA SER A 87 13.54 -17.67 2.21
C SER A 87 13.31 -16.41 3.04
N VAL A 88 14.33 -15.97 3.80
CA VAL A 88 14.28 -14.74 4.59
C VAL A 88 14.17 -13.51 3.69
N SER A 89 14.90 -13.50 2.57
CA SER A 89 14.86 -12.40 1.60
C SER A 89 13.48 -12.28 0.95
N LEU A 90 12.89 -13.41 0.57
CA LEU A 90 11.56 -13.50 -0.03
C LEU A 90 10.45 -13.13 0.98
N ASP A 91 10.52 -13.57 2.24
CA ASP A 91 9.56 -13.15 3.27
C ASP A 91 9.63 -11.63 3.51
N LEU A 92 10.84 -11.05 3.54
CA LEU A 92 11.02 -9.61 3.67
C LEU A 92 10.44 -8.85 2.47
N GLU A 93 10.57 -9.38 1.25
CA GLU A 93 9.95 -8.78 0.06
C GLU A 93 8.43 -8.80 0.15
N HIS A 94 7.82 -9.91 0.58
CA HIS A 94 6.37 -9.99 0.80
C HIS A 94 5.88 -8.95 1.81
N TRP A 95 6.60 -8.76 2.92
CA TRP A 95 6.27 -7.71 3.90
C TRP A 95 6.43 -6.31 3.32
N ASN A 96 7.52 -6.05 2.59
CA ASN A 96 7.75 -4.74 1.96
C ASN A 96 6.63 -4.40 0.97
N LEU A 97 6.20 -5.37 0.17
CA LEU A 97 5.10 -5.20 -0.78
C LEU A 97 3.78 -4.91 -0.05
N LEU A 98 3.44 -5.72 0.95
CA LEU A 98 2.21 -5.54 1.72
C LEU A 98 2.16 -4.17 2.41
N VAL A 99 3.26 -3.74 3.04
CA VAL A 99 3.35 -2.43 3.69
C VAL A 99 3.14 -1.31 2.68
N LYS A 100 3.75 -1.39 1.49
CA LYS A 100 3.54 -0.40 0.42
C LYS A 100 2.09 -0.38 -0.06
N GLN A 101 1.48 -1.55 -0.29
CA GLN A 101 0.08 -1.65 -0.68
C GLN A 101 -0.86 -1.04 0.37
N LEU A 102 -0.60 -1.29 1.65
CA LEU A 102 -1.38 -0.72 2.75
C LEU A 102 -1.18 0.80 2.87
N GLU A 103 0.03 1.31 2.61
CA GLU A 103 0.30 2.74 2.54
C GLU A 103 -0.48 3.41 1.40
N ASP A 104 -0.52 2.79 0.23
CA ASP A 104 -1.25 3.30 -0.93
C ASP A 104 -2.76 3.35 -0.68
N ILE A 105 -3.31 2.31 -0.06
CA ILE A 105 -4.72 2.29 0.36
C ILE A 105 -5.00 3.29 1.48
N LEU A 106 -4.07 3.48 2.41
CA LEU A 106 -4.21 4.49 3.44
C LEU A 106 -4.31 5.89 2.83
N MET A 107 -3.46 6.20 1.85
CA MET A 107 -3.52 7.48 1.12
C MET A 107 -4.87 7.67 0.41
N LEU A 108 -5.35 6.63 -0.28
CA LEU A 108 -6.67 6.65 -0.90
C LEU A 108 -7.78 6.87 0.15
N ASN A 109 -7.73 6.15 1.27
CA ASN A 109 -8.71 6.28 2.35
C ASN A 109 -8.72 7.68 2.97
N ILE A 110 -7.55 8.32 3.14
CA ILE A 110 -7.44 9.70 3.62
C ILE A 110 -8.13 10.65 2.65
N LEU A 111 -7.92 10.47 1.34
CA LEU A 111 -8.62 11.25 0.31
C LEU A 111 -10.14 11.03 0.40
N LEU A 112 -10.61 9.79 0.42
CA LEU A 112 -12.04 9.46 0.44
C LEU A 112 -12.74 9.99 1.71
N LYS A 113 -12.02 10.14 2.82
CA LYS A 113 -12.54 10.72 4.07
C LYS A 113 -12.38 12.23 4.16
N SER A 114 -11.66 12.86 3.22
CA SER A 114 -11.47 14.31 3.22
C SER A 114 -12.77 15.03 2.82
N GLN A 115 -13.05 16.15 3.49
CA GLN A 115 -14.25 16.96 3.28
C GLN A 115 -13.86 18.43 3.08
N PRO A 116 -13.55 18.84 1.83
CA PRO A 116 -13.05 20.19 1.56
C PRO A 116 -14.00 21.31 2.01
N TYR A 117 -15.31 21.07 1.97
CA TYR A 117 -16.36 22.07 2.28
C TYR A 117 -17.12 21.78 3.59
N GLY A 118 -16.66 20.81 4.40
CA GLY A 118 -17.19 20.52 5.74
C GLY A 118 -18.66 20.10 5.87
N LYS A 119 -19.40 19.91 4.77
CA LYS A 119 -20.86 19.68 4.78
C LYS A 119 -21.32 18.35 4.19
N ALA A 120 -20.41 17.51 3.69
CA ALA A 120 -20.79 16.27 3.00
C ALA A 120 -20.93 15.11 3.98
N VAL A 121 -22.04 14.37 3.90
CA VAL A 121 -22.14 13.04 4.52
C VAL A 121 -21.52 12.05 3.55
N VAL A 122 -20.21 11.81 3.68
CA VAL A 122 -19.54 10.79 2.87
C VAL A 122 -19.89 9.43 3.48
N LYS A 123 -20.44 8.54 2.68
CA LYS A 123 -20.70 7.15 3.08
C LYS A 123 -19.37 6.51 3.47
N ASP A 124 -19.30 5.83 4.61
CA ASP A 124 -18.10 5.10 5.02
C ASP A 124 -17.77 4.04 3.95
N VAL A 125 -16.72 4.32 3.17
CA VAL A 125 -16.21 3.38 2.16
C VAL A 125 -15.19 2.48 2.85
N ASN A 126 -15.62 1.25 3.15
CA ASN A 126 -14.74 0.22 3.69
C ASN A 126 -13.94 -0.42 2.55
N ILE A 127 -12.77 0.16 2.26
CA ILE A 127 -11.82 -0.39 1.30
C ILE A 127 -10.75 -1.24 2.01
N SER A 128 -10.30 -2.30 1.34
CA SER A 128 -9.20 -3.19 1.71
C SER A 128 -8.37 -3.51 0.46
N ILE A 129 -7.19 -4.10 0.62
CA ILE A 129 -6.38 -4.53 -0.54
C ILE A 129 -7.16 -5.55 -1.36
N GLU A 130 -7.78 -6.54 -0.72
CA GLU A 130 -8.58 -7.54 -1.41
C GLU A 130 -9.70 -6.93 -2.27
N THR A 131 -10.49 -6.03 -1.69
CA THR A 131 -11.62 -5.41 -2.40
C THR A 131 -11.15 -4.54 -3.57
N LEU A 132 -10.00 -3.86 -3.42
CA LEU A 132 -9.43 -3.08 -4.50
C LEU A 132 -8.89 -3.94 -5.64
N LEU A 133 -8.21 -5.05 -5.32
CA LEU A 133 -7.71 -6.00 -6.32
C LEU A 133 -8.86 -6.69 -7.07
N ASN A 134 -9.94 -7.04 -6.37
CA ASN A 134 -11.13 -7.64 -6.97
C ASN A 134 -11.94 -6.63 -7.82
N GLY A 135 -11.81 -5.34 -7.55
CA GLY A 135 -12.48 -4.27 -8.30
C GLY A 135 -11.89 -3.99 -9.69
N GLY A 136 -10.71 -4.53 -10.00
CA GLY A 136 -10.07 -4.39 -11.30
C GLY A 136 -9.54 -2.98 -11.63
N GLN A 137 -9.12 -2.81 -12.87
CA GLN A 137 -8.60 -1.56 -13.41
C GLN A 137 -9.74 -0.54 -13.53
N GLY A 138 -9.61 0.59 -12.83
CA GLY A 138 -10.64 1.62 -12.76
C GLY A 138 -11.37 1.69 -11.41
N SER A 139 -11.22 0.69 -10.53
CA SER A 139 -11.82 0.70 -9.18
C SER A 139 -11.47 1.95 -8.38
N VAL A 140 -10.19 2.37 -8.38
CA VAL A 140 -9.72 3.61 -7.74
C VAL A 140 -10.39 4.83 -8.36
N THR A 141 -10.49 4.88 -9.69
CA THR A 141 -11.08 6.01 -10.41
C THR A 141 -12.57 6.13 -10.10
N ASP A 142 -13.29 5.02 -10.05
CA ASP A 142 -14.70 4.98 -9.68
C ASP A 142 -14.91 5.47 -8.23
N LEU A 143 -14.09 4.99 -7.29
CA LEU A 143 -14.10 5.46 -5.89
C LEU A 143 -13.85 6.97 -5.79
N VAL A 144 -12.85 7.49 -6.50
CA VAL A 144 -12.52 8.92 -6.52
C VAL A 144 -13.63 9.73 -7.19
N ALA A 145 -14.25 9.23 -8.26
CA ALA A 145 -15.36 9.90 -8.92
C ALA A 145 -16.59 9.99 -8.00
N VAL A 146 -16.96 8.88 -7.36
CA VAL A 146 -18.05 8.83 -6.37
C VAL A 146 -17.77 9.79 -5.22
N TRP A 147 -16.54 9.82 -4.69
CA TRP A 147 -16.15 10.76 -3.65
C TRP A 147 -16.23 12.22 -4.12
N ALA A 148 -15.68 12.55 -5.29
CA ALA A 148 -15.66 13.92 -5.82
C ALA A 148 -17.09 14.48 -5.98
N VAL A 149 -18.01 13.67 -6.48
CA VAL A 149 -19.44 14.02 -6.56
C VAL A 149 -20.05 14.15 -5.17
N SER A 150 -19.74 13.23 -4.26
CA SER A 150 -20.30 13.22 -2.89
C SER A 150 -19.89 14.44 -2.06
N VAL A 151 -18.67 14.94 -2.26
CA VAL A 151 -18.19 16.16 -1.59
C VAL A 151 -18.59 17.44 -2.34
N GLY A 152 -19.25 17.33 -3.50
CA GLY A 152 -19.69 18.47 -4.29
C GLY A 152 -18.55 19.22 -4.99
N LEU A 153 -17.49 18.52 -5.38
CA LEU A 153 -16.36 19.13 -6.07
C LEU A 153 -16.76 19.52 -7.50
N GLU A 154 -16.68 20.81 -7.81
CA GLU A 154 -17.00 21.29 -9.16
C GLU A 154 -15.97 20.80 -10.20
N PRO A 155 -16.40 20.44 -11.43
CA PRO A 155 -15.49 19.99 -12.48
C PRO A 155 -14.40 21.00 -12.82
N GLU A 156 -14.69 22.30 -12.72
CA GLU A 156 -13.73 23.39 -12.95
C GLU A 156 -12.60 23.36 -11.91
N VAL A 157 -12.93 23.13 -10.65
CA VAL A 157 -11.95 22.99 -9.56
C VAL A 157 -11.12 21.73 -9.75
N LEU A 158 -11.76 20.60 -10.06
CA LEU A 158 -11.06 19.33 -10.32
C LEU A 158 -10.11 19.43 -11.53
N SER A 159 -10.54 20.05 -12.61
CA SER A 159 -9.70 20.26 -13.81
C SER A 159 -8.51 21.18 -13.54
N SER A 160 -8.66 22.19 -12.67
CA SER A 160 -7.54 23.01 -12.21
C SER A 160 -6.48 22.22 -11.44
N PHE A 161 -6.89 21.18 -10.71
CA PHE A 161 -5.97 20.30 -9.99
C PHE A 161 -5.19 19.37 -10.92
N LEU A 162 -5.81 18.98 -12.04
CA LEU A 162 -5.21 18.10 -13.04
C LEU A 162 -4.28 18.84 -14.02
N SER A 163 -4.56 20.13 -14.26
CA SER A 163 -3.81 20.96 -15.23
C SER A 163 -2.51 21.56 -14.67
N ALA A 164 -2.34 21.55 -13.34
CA ALA A 164 -1.20 22.15 -12.66
C ALA A 164 -0.01 21.18 -12.59
N GLU A 165 0.61 20.89 -13.72
CA GLU A 165 1.87 20.14 -13.74
C GLU A 165 3.10 21.02 -13.46
N ASP A 166 3.04 22.36 -13.41
CA ASP A 166 4.28 23.16 -13.21
C ASP A 166 4.16 24.64 -12.76
N THR A 167 3.10 25.12 -12.10
CA THR A 167 3.07 26.53 -11.63
C THR A 167 2.51 26.70 -10.23
N ASP A 168 3.36 27.21 -9.32
CA ASP A 168 3.06 27.66 -7.95
C ASP A 168 2.07 28.83 -7.87
N ASP A 169 1.42 29.22 -8.97
CA ASP A 169 0.53 30.36 -9.02
C ASP A 169 -0.75 30.00 -9.80
N ILE A 170 -1.81 29.63 -9.07
CA ILE A 170 -3.16 29.55 -9.64
C ILE A 170 -4.13 30.19 -8.65
N SER A 171 -4.62 31.36 -9.06
CA SER A 171 -5.76 32.05 -8.47
C SER A 171 -6.97 31.11 -8.44
N VAL A 172 -7.34 30.64 -7.25
CA VAL A 172 -8.63 29.98 -7.02
C VAL A 172 -9.73 30.90 -7.56
N PRO A 173 -10.68 30.41 -8.38
CA PRO A 173 -11.78 31.23 -8.87
C PRO A 173 -12.42 32.00 -7.71
N GLN A 174 -12.48 33.33 -7.87
CA GLN A 174 -12.77 34.32 -6.82
C GLN A 174 -14.16 34.16 -6.15
N LYS A 175 -14.97 33.21 -6.59
CA LYS A 175 -16.25 32.81 -5.98
C LYS A 175 -16.13 31.89 -4.76
N PHE A 176 -14.95 31.34 -4.46
CA PHE A 176 -14.72 30.43 -3.32
C PHE A 176 -13.95 31.06 -2.15
N LEU A 177 -13.63 32.36 -2.22
CA LEU A 177 -12.78 33.06 -1.24
C LEU A 177 -13.54 33.75 -0.11
N ASP A 178 -14.80 33.38 0.14
CA ASP A 178 -15.54 33.99 1.25
C ASP A 178 -15.15 33.37 2.62
N ASP A 179 -14.40 32.26 2.64
CA ASP A 179 -13.83 31.69 3.87
C ASP A 179 -12.41 31.15 3.66
N LYS A 180 -11.44 31.71 4.41
CA LYS A 180 -10.01 31.34 4.37
C LYS A 180 -9.77 29.87 4.76
N SER A 181 -10.74 29.28 5.48
CA SER A 181 -10.75 27.86 5.87
C SER A 181 -10.89 26.92 4.66
N ASP A 182 -11.76 27.25 3.71
CA ASP A 182 -12.07 26.39 2.56
C ASP A 182 -10.89 26.31 1.57
N SER A 183 -10.14 27.40 1.44
CA SER A 183 -8.91 27.44 0.63
C SER A 183 -7.81 26.50 1.16
N ARG A 184 -7.66 26.36 2.48
CA ARG A 184 -6.67 25.44 3.06
C ARG A 184 -7.08 23.99 2.85
N SER A 185 -8.35 23.68 3.05
CA SER A 185 -8.90 22.33 2.87
C SER A 185 -8.82 21.87 1.41
N LEU A 186 -9.07 22.77 0.45
CA LEU A 186 -8.90 22.47 -0.98
C LEU A 186 -7.44 22.20 -1.37
N ASN A 187 -6.49 22.94 -0.80
CA ASN A 187 -5.06 22.68 -1.03
C ASN A 187 -4.61 21.31 -0.49
N ILE A 188 -5.14 20.89 0.66
CA ILE A 188 -4.88 19.55 1.21
C ILE A 188 -5.44 18.49 0.25
N VAL A 189 -6.68 18.65 -0.20
CA VAL A 189 -7.32 17.74 -1.15
C VAL A 189 -6.55 17.65 -2.48
N LYS A 190 -6.09 18.79 -3.02
CA LYS A 190 -5.23 18.82 -4.21
C LYS A 190 -3.95 18.00 -4.01
N GLY A 191 -3.29 18.17 -2.86
CA GLY A 191 -2.11 17.37 -2.50
C GLY A 191 -2.40 15.88 -2.41
N LEU A 192 -3.49 15.50 -1.75
CA LEU A 192 -3.93 14.10 -1.64
C LEU A 192 -4.27 13.49 -2.99
N LEU A 193 -4.98 14.22 -3.86
CA LEU A 193 -5.30 13.77 -5.23
C LEU A 193 -4.03 13.54 -6.05
N ASN A 194 -3.04 14.42 -5.93
CA ASN A 194 -1.77 14.25 -6.63
C ASN A 194 -1.02 13.00 -6.14
N GLU A 195 -0.97 12.77 -4.83
CA GLU A 195 -0.35 11.56 -4.27
C GLU A 195 -1.08 10.28 -4.66
N VAL A 196 -2.42 10.29 -4.68
CA VAL A 196 -3.21 9.15 -5.17
C VAL A 196 -2.93 8.93 -6.66
N ARG A 197 -2.87 9.97 -7.50
CA ARG A 197 -2.51 9.85 -8.92
C ARG A 197 -1.12 9.24 -9.12
N LYS A 198 -0.13 9.64 -8.31
CA LYS A 198 1.24 9.08 -8.36
C LYS A 198 1.29 7.62 -7.95
N LYS A 199 0.55 7.24 -6.90
CA LYS A 199 0.51 5.87 -6.38
C LYS A 199 -0.32 4.94 -7.26
N PHE A 200 -1.27 5.47 -8.03
CA PHE A 200 -2.17 4.73 -8.91
C PHE A 200 -2.15 5.23 -10.37
N PRO A 201 -0.99 5.16 -11.08
CA PRO A 201 -0.80 5.79 -12.39
C PRO A 201 -1.63 5.16 -13.52
N HIS A 202 -1.99 3.87 -13.40
CA HIS A 202 -2.70 3.13 -14.43
C HIS A 202 -4.21 3.01 -14.18
N SER A 203 -4.73 3.59 -13.09
CA SER A 203 -6.16 3.57 -12.80
C SER A 203 -7.00 4.30 -13.85
N LEU A 204 -6.38 5.13 -14.68
CA LEU A 204 -7.00 5.92 -15.74
C LEU A 204 -6.71 5.41 -17.17
N ASN A 205 -5.97 4.30 -17.31
CA ASN A 205 -5.69 3.75 -18.65
C ASN A 205 -6.95 3.03 -19.16
N HIS A 206 -7.39 3.35 -20.38
CA HIS A 206 -8.37 2.55 -21.10
C HIS A 206 -7.70 1.28 -21.65
N ASP A 207 -8.43 0.17 -21.60
CA ASP A 207 -8.07 -1.11 -22.24
C ASP A 207 -8.15 -0.99 -23.78
#